data_AF-A0A094XFP3-F1
#
_entry.id   AF-A0A094XFP3-F1
#
_cell.length_a   1.000
_cell.length_b   1.000
_cell.length_c   1.000
_cell.angle_alpha   90.00
_cell.angle_beta   90.00
_cell.angle_gamma   90.00
#
_symmetry.space_group_name_H-M   'P 1'
#
loop_
_entity.id
_entity.type
_entity.pdbx_description
1 polymer ?
#
loop_
_entity_poly.entity_id
_entity_poly.type
_entity_poly.pdbx_seq_one_letter_code
_entity_poly.pdbx_strand_id
1 'polypeptide(L)'
;MNSFSFLPKKIINHSQGFTLIEVIVSLTLLLIFGLSFAYVLGNGMKANELNSEKIEATFLAQSELEKIRAARDLALGSIDNKFDYEIYESSTSNEDFVVSLQINPQNEHLIEVSVTVTAKNSSSPLYTTPITLMTNLFIGGEVTSE
;
A
#
# COMPACT_ATOMS: atom_id res chain seq x y z
N MET A 1 -27.65 76.23 -31.52
CA MET A 1 -28.25 74.93 -31.17
C MET A 1 -27.26 74.18 -30.31
N ASN A 2 -27.64 73.96 -29.05
CA ASN A 2 -26.87 73.26 -28.03
C ASN A 2 -27.05 71.75 -28.18
N SER A 3 -25.98 70.98 -27.97
CA SER A 3 -26.06 69.64 -27.36
C SER A 3 -24.67 69.24 -26.88
N PHE A 4 -24.28 69.73 -25.70
CA PHE A 4 -23.16 69.16 -24.96
C PHE A 4 -23.74 68.05 -24.08
N SER A 5 -23.52 66.80 -24.49
CA SER A 5 -23.89 65.61 -23.71
C SER A 5 -22.97 65.48 -22.50
N PHE A 6 -23.51 65.76 -21.31
CA PHE A 6 -22.86 65.40 -20.04
C PHE A 6 -22.99 63.90 -19.83
N LEU A 7 -21.89 63.16 -20.01
CA LEU A 7 -21.80 61.79 -19.51
C LEU A 7 -21.73 61.85 -17.98
N PRO A 8 -22.59 61.10 -17.24
CA PRO A 8 -22.50 61.05 -15.79
C PRO A 8 -21.18 60.38 -15.40
N LYS A 9 -20.29 61.17 -14.78
CA LYS A 9 -19.05 60.68 -14.19
C LYS A 9 -19.42 59.70 -13.08
N LYS A 10 -19.24 58.40 -13.32
CA LYS A 10 -19.41 57.34 -12.32
C LYS A 10 -18.41 57.60 -11.19
N ILE A 11 -18.88 58.15 -10.07
CA ILE A 11 -18.09 58.33 -8.86
C ILE A 11 -17.88 56.93 -8.28
N ILE A 12 -16.67 56.41 -8.44
CA ILE A 12 -16.25 55.19 -7.75
C ILE A 12 -16.01 55.60 -6.29
N ASN A 13 -16.98 55.36 -5.42
CA ASN A 13 -16.80 55.55 -3.98
C ASN A 13 -15.69 54.62 -3.49
N HIS A 14 -14.54 55.21 -3.17
CA HIS A 14 -13.36 54.55 -2.64
C HIS A 14 -13.26 54.90 -1.14
N SER A 15 -13.98 54.22 -0.25
CA SER A 15 -13.85 54.52 1.20
C SER A 15 -14.48 53.48 2.14
N GLN A 16 -14.23 52.19 1.92
CA GLN A 16 -14.43 51.20 2.99
C GLN A 16 -13.14 50.38 3.10
N GLY A 17 -12.25 50.82 3.98
CA GLY A 17 -11.09 50.04 4.40
C GLY A 17 -11.53 48.92 5.36
N PHE A 18 -10.76 47.84 5.42
CA PHE A 18 -11.01 46.78 6.41
C PHE A 18 -10.88 47.33 7.82
N THR A 19 -11.86 47.00 8.66
CA THR A 19 -11.77 47.29 10.09
C THR A 19 -10.71 46.39 10.72
N LEU A 20 -10.01 46.86 11.75
CA LEU A 20 -8.98 46.07 12.45
C LEU A 20 -9.55 44.73 12.96
N ILE A 21 -10.79 44.74 13.44
CA ILE A 21 -11.47 43.53 13.91
C ILE A 21 -11.69 42.51 12.79
N GLU A 22 -12.04 42.96 11.59
CA GLU A 22 -12.25 42.08 10.44
C GLU A 22 -10.95 41.44 9.95
N VAL A 23 -9.83 42.18 10.03
CA VAL A 23 -8.50 41.62 9.75
C VAL A 23 -8.12 40.56 10.78
N ILE A 24 -8.37 40.81 12.07
CA ILE A 24 -8.10 39.84 13.14
C ILE A 24 -8.96 38.59 12.97
N VAL A 25 -10.25 38.75 12.70
CA VAL A 25 -11.18 37.62 12.46
C VAL A 25 -10.78 36.83 11.22
N SER A 26 -10.35 37.50 10.14
CA SER A 26 -9.89 36.82 8.93
C SER A 26 -8.60 36.03 9.19
N LEU A 27 -7.66 36.60 9.96
CA LEU A 27 -6.42 35.93 10.33
C LEU A 27 -6.67 34.72 11.22
N THR A 28 -7.57 34.82 12.20
CA THR A 28 -7.91 33.68 13.07
C THR A 28 -8.58 32.56 12.29
N LEU A 29 -9.52 32.88 11.39
CA LEU A 29 -10.12 31.88 10.51
C LEU A 29 -9.06 31.21 9.62
N LEU A 30 -8.17 32.00 9.02
CA LEU A 30 -7.08 31.47 8.19
C LEU A 30 -6.19 30.50 8.98
N LEU A 31 -5.85 30.82 10.23
CA LEU A 31 -5.03 29.96 11.08
C LEU A 31 -5.74 28.65 11.42
N ILE A 32 -7.03 28.70 11.74
CA ILE A 32 -7.83 27.49 12.02
C ILE A 32 -7.79 26.56 10.81
N PHE A 33 -8.09 27.08 9.61
CA PHE A 33 -8.05 26.29 8.38
C PHE A 33 -6.64 25.79 8.06
N GLY A 34 -5.62 26.63 8.24
CA GLY A 34 -4.24 26.27 8.00
C GLY A 34 -3.77 25.10 8.87
N LEU A 35 -4.12 25.12 10.16
CA LEU A 35 -3.79 24.03 11.08
C LEU A 35 -4.53 22.74 10.74
N SER A 36 -5.83 22.82 10.41
CA SER A 36 -6.59 21.64 9.97
C SER A 36 -5.98 21.02 8.70
N PHE A 37 -5.59 21.86 7.74
CA PHE A 37 -4.97 21.39 6.50
C PHE A 37 -3.61 20.73 6.75
N ALA A 38 -2.76 21.35 7.58
CA ALA A 38 -1.45 20.80 7.94
C ALA A 38 -1.58 19.43 8.62
N TYR A 39 -2.58 19.26 9.50
CA TYR A 39 -2.86 17.99 10.16
C TYR A 39 -3.24 16.89 9.17
N VAL A 40 -4.17 17.18 8.24
CA VAL A 40 -4.58 16.23 7.20
C VAL A 40 -3.39 15.85 6.31
N LEU A 41 -2.57 16.83 5.91
CA LEU A 41 -1.40 16.59 5.06
C LEU A 41 -0.38 15.68 5.77
N GLY A 42 -0.09 15.93 7.05
CA GLY A 42 0.83 15.11 7.83
C GLY A 42 0.35 13.67 7.99
N ASN A 43 -0.95 13.46 8.20
CA ASN A 43 -1.52 12.12 8.25
C ASN A 43 -1.51 11.44 6.87
N GLY A 44 -1.76 12.19 5.80
CA GLY A 44 -1.70 11.69 4.43
C GLY A 44 -0.30 11.18 4.07
N MET A 45 0.75 11.90 4.45
CA MET A 45 2.14 11.47 4.23
C MET A 45 2.46 10.15 4.93
N LYS A 46 2.10 10.03 6.22
CA LYS A 46 2.31 8.80 7.00
C LYS A 46 1.53 7.62 6.42
N ALA A 47 0.29 7.85 6.01
CA ALA A 47 -0.54 6.82 5.39
C ALA A 47 0.06 6.37 4.04
N ASN A 48 0.62 7.30 3.27
CA ASN A 48 1.27 6.98 2.00
C ASN A 48 2.54 6.16 2.18
N GLU A 49 3.38 6.50 3.16
CA GLU A 49 4.58 5.74 3.51
C GLU A 49 4.23 4.31 3.91
N LEU A 50 3.27 4.13 4.82
CA LEU A 50 2.78 2.81 5.22
C LEU A 50 2.19 2.03 4.04
N ASN A 51 1.47 2.70 3.15
CA ASN A 51 0.89 2.06 1.98
C ASN A 51 1.98 1.60 0.99
N SER A 52 3.02 2.40 0.81
CA SER A 52 4.19 2.04 0.01
C SER A 52 4.86 0.78 0.56
N GLU A 53 5.10 0.76 1.87
CA GLU A 53 5.71 -0.37 2.57
C GLU A 53 4.86 -1.65 2.43
N LYS A 54 3.53 -1.52 2.57
CA LYS A 54 2.58 -2.63 2.38
C LYS A 54 2.61 -3.18 0.96
N ILE A 55 2.67 -2.31 -0.03
CA ILE A 55 2.73 -2.70 -1.44
C ILE A 55 4.02 -3.49 -1.69
N GLU A 56 5.15 -3.00 -1.20
CA GLU A 56 6.44 -3.68 -1.34
C GLU A 56 6.45 -5.05 -0.66
N ALA A 57 6.02 -5.13 0.60
CA ALA A 57 5.90 -6.38 1.33
C ALA A 57 4.95 -7.38 0.63
N THR A 58 3.86 -6.88 0.05
CA THR A 58 2.93 -7.72 -0.74
C THR A 58 3.58 -8.25 -2.01
N PHE A 59 4.33 -7.41 -2.73
CA PHE A 59 5.07 -7.85 -3.92
C PHE A 59 6.14 -8.89 -3.59
N LEU A 60 6.85 -8.72 -2.46
CA LEU A 60 7.79 -9.72 -1.98
C LEU A 60 7.08 -11.05 -1.67
N ALA A 61 5.96 -11.00 -0.96
CA ALA A 61 5.18 -12.19 -0.65
C ALA A 61 4.70 -12.92 -1.92
N GLN A 62 4.18 -12.17 -2.90
CA GLN A 62 3.75 -12.70 -4.19
C GLN A 62 4.91 -13.31 -4.97
N SER A 63 6.07 -12.64 -5.00
CA SER A 63 7.27 -13.13 -5.68
C SER A 63 7.71 -14.48 -5.14
N GLU A 64 7.73 -14.67 -3.81
CA GLU A 64 8.07 -15.96 -3.22
C GLU A 64 7.02 -17.06 -3.53
N LEU A 65 5.73 -16.72 -3.51
CA LEU A 65 4.68 -17.65 -3.93
C LEU A 65 4.84 -18.09 -5.38
N GLU A 66 5.15 -17.15 -6.29
CA GLU A 66 5.36 -17.45 -7.70
C GLU A 66 6.62 -18.31 -7.94
N LYS A 67 7.69 -18.11 -7.16
CA LYS A 67 8.87 -18.99 -7.23
C LYS A 67 8.52 -20.43 -6.88
N ILE A 68 7.70 -20.65 -5.85
CA ILE A 68 7.27 -21.99 -5.45
C ILE A 68 6.33 -22.59 -6.49
N ARG A 69 5.41 -21.80 -7.06
CA ARG A 69 4.56 -22.22 -8.17
C ARG A 69 5.39 -22.66 -9.38
N ALA A 70 6.39 -21.87 -9.75
CA ALA A 70 7.29 -22.19 -10.85
C ALA A 70 8.11 -23.46 -10.57
N ALA A 71 8.64 -23.61 -9.35
CA ALA A 71 9.37 -24.81 -8.96
C ALA A 71 8.49 -26.07 -9.02
N ARG A 72 7.24 -25.96 -8.56
CA ARG A 72 6.23 -27.02 -8.70
C ARG A 72 5.94 -27.33 -10.16
N ASP A 73 5.67 -26.34 -10.99
CA ASP A 73 5.30 -26.57 -12.40
C ASP A 73 6.43 -27.28 -13.16
N LEU A 74 7.69 -26.94 -12.86
CA LEU A 74 8.86 -27.63 -13.37
C LEU A 74 8.94 -29.09 -12.85
N ALA A 75 8.66 -29.32 -11.57
CA ALA A 75 8.67 -30.65 -10.98
C ALA A 75 7.56 -31.57 -11.55
N LEU A 76 6.36 -31.04 -11.77
CA LEU A 76 5.26 -31.77 -12.40
C LEU A 76 5.48 -32.04 -13.89
N GLY A 77 6.23 -31.17 -14.57
CA GLY A 77 6.68 -31.42 -15.95
C GLY A 77 7.83 -32.42 -16.07
N SER A 78 8.41 -32.87 -14.95
CA SER A 78 9.53 -33.80 -14.93
C SER A 78 9.09 -35.27 -14.98
N ILE A 79 10.03 -36.18 -15.25
CA ILE A 79 9.76 -37.63 -15.36
C ILE A 79 9.17 -38.20 -14.06
N ASP A 80 9.57 -37.65 -12.91
CA ASP A 80 9.12 -38.11 -11.59
C ASP A 80 7.73 -37.55 -11.22
N ASN A 81 7.24 -36.54 -11.95
CA ASN A 81 5.92 -35.89 -11.79
C ASN A 81 5.50 -35.64 -10.32
N LYS A 82 6.47 -35.26 -9.49
CA LYS A 82 6.27 -35.07 -8.05
C LYS A 82 7.03 -33.84 -7.58
N PHE A 83 6.32 -32.97 -6.87
CA PHE A 83 6.93 -31.83 -6.20
C PHE A 83 7.29 -32.20 -4.75
N ASP A 84 8.59 -32.21 -4.43
CA ASP A 84 9.09 -32.38 -3.07
C ASP A 84 9.12 -31.04 -2.33
N TYR A 85 8.15 -30.84 -1.45
CA TYR A 85 7.93 -29.57 -0.76
C TYR A 85 8.67 -29.47 0.59
N GLU A 86 9.24 -30.57 1.11
CA GLU A 86 9.90 -30.60 2.43
C GLU A 86 11.19 -29.76 2.47
N ILE A 87 11.70 -29.39 1.29
CA ILE A 87 12.96 -28.65 1.11
C ILE A 87 12.76 -27.12 1.16
N TYR A 88 11.51 -26.64 1.07
CA TYR A 88 11.23 -25.23 0.78
C TYR A 88 10.94 -24.37 2.01
N GLU A 89 10.75 -24.96 3.19
CA GLU A 89 10.61 -24.20 4.43
C GLU A 89 11.88 -23.36 4.66
N SER A 90 11.75 -22.05 4.50
CA SER A 90 12.89 -21.15 4.46
C SER A 90 12.50 -19.77 4.94
N SER A 91 13.48 -19.08 5.52
CA SER A 91 13.38 -17.66 5.83
C SER A 91 14.43 -16.92 5.02
N THR A 92 13.98 -16.01 4.17
CA THR A 92 14.87 -15.09 3.45
C THR A 92 14.71 -13.68 4.00
N SER A 93 15.74 -12.86 3.84
CA SER A 93 15.75 -11.55 4.46
C SER A 93 16.47 -10.54 3.59
N ASN A 94 15.84 -9.39 3.40
CA ASN A 94 16.46 -8.22 2.77
C ASN A 94 16.72 -7.14 3.83
N GLU A 95 17.25 -5.97 3.45
CA GLU A 95 17.54 -4.85 4.35
C GLU A 95 16.31 -4.45 5.19
N ASP A 96 15.12 -4.45 4.58
CA ASP A 96 13.90 -3.92 5.21
C ASP A 96 12.94 -5.01 5.75
N PHE A 97 13.00 -6.23 5.20
CA PHE A 97 12.01 -7.28 5.47
C PHE A 97 12.63 -8.64 5.83
N VAL A 98 11.86 -9.41 6.60
CA VAL A 98 12.04 -10.84 6.83
C VAL A 98 10.85 -11.55 6.19
N VAL A 99 11.13 -12.52 5.33
CA VAL A 99 10.12 -13.34 4.67
C VAL A 99 10.24 -14.75 5.22
N SER A 100 9.13 -15.29 5.72
CA SER A 100 9.03 -16.63 6.27
C SER A 100 8.04 -17.45 5.45
N LEU A 101 8.50 -18.60 4.97
CA LEU A 101 7.66 -19.57 4.28
C LEU A 101 7.26 -20.70 5.22
N GLN A 102 5.98 -21.05 5.22
CA GLN A 102 5.47 -22.25 5.86
C GLN A 102 4.65 -23.07 4.84
N ILE A 103 4.87 -24.38 4.80
CA ILE A 103 4.11 -25.30 3.96
C ILE A 103 3.38 -26.30 4.86
N ASN A 104 2.06 -26.33 4.76
CA ASN A 104 1.19 -27.23 5.51
C ASN A 104 0.54 -28.23 4.53
N PRO A 105 0.89 -29.52 4.58
CA PRO A 105 0.22 -30.52 3.76
C PRO A 105 -1.24 -30.67 4.20
N GLN A 106 -2.16 -30.62 3.23
CA GLN A 106 -3.60 -30.81 3.46
C GLN A 106 -4.02 -32.24 3.14
N ASN A 107 -3.45 -32.83 2.08
CA ASN A 107 -3.59 -34.23 1.70
C ASN A 107 -2.40 -34.66 0.81
N GLU A 108 -2.44 -35.90 0.29
CA GLU A 108 -1.37 -36.48 -0.53
C GLU A 108 -1.04 -35.70 -1.82
N HIS A 109 -1.97 -34.87 -2.30
CA HIS A 109 -1.84 -34.15 -3.57
C HIS A 109 -1.99 -32.64 -3.44
N LEU A 110 -2.21 -32.12 -2.22
CA LEU A 110 -2.50 -30.70 -1.99
C LEU A 110 -1.73 -30.20 -0.76
N ILE A 111 -1.01 -29.11 -0.97
CA ILE A 111 -0.33 -28.36 0.10
C ILE A 111 -0.90 -26.95 0.17
N GLU A 112 -0.92 -26.39 1.38
CA GLU A 112 -1.12 -24.98 1.63
C GLU A 112 0.25 -24.33 1.83
N VAL A 113 0.52 -23.28 1.06
CA VAL A 113 1.74 -22.48 1.17
C VAL A 113 1.38 -21.13 1.75
N SER A 114 2.02 -20.78 2.85
CA SER A 114 1.87 -19.49 3.54
C SER A 114 3.19 -18.72 3.49
N VAL A 115 3.18 -17.53 2.90
CA VAL A 115 4.30 -16.59 2.91
C VAL A 115 3.95 -15.44 3.83
N THR A 116 4.77 -15.22 4.87
CA THR A 116 4.63 -14.11 5.80
C THR A 116 5.79 -13.14 5.65
N VAL A 117 5.49 -11.86 5.45
CA VAL A 117 6.48 -10.78 5.33
C VAL A 117 6.34 -9.84 6.52
N THR A 118 7.42 -9.68 7.25
CA THR A 118 7.52 -8.86 8.47
C THR A 118 8.58 -7.79 8.27
N ALA A 119 8.30 -6.56 8.65
CA ALA A 119 9.31 -5.51 8.63
C ALA A 119 10.38 -5.77 9.69
N LYS A 120 11.65 -5.44 9.39
CA LYS A 120 12.74 -5.47 10.38
C LYS A 120 12.71 -4.29 11.33
N ASN A 121 12.27 -3.14 10.82
CA ASN A 121 12.19 -1.93 11.60
C ASN A 121 11.04 -2.02 12.61
N SER A 122 11.35 -1.98 13.90
CA SER A 122 10.35 -2.02 14.99
C SER A 122 9.40 -0.83 15.03
N SER A 123 9.73 0.26 14.33
CA SER A 123 8.86 1.43 14.18
C SER A 123 7.79 1.24 13.10
N SER A 124 7.96 0.26 12.21
CA SER A 124 6.97 -0.06 11.19
C SER A 124 5.77 -0.79 11.79
N PRO A 125 4.53 -0.44 11.41
CA PRO A 125 3.35 -1.24 11.74
C PRO A 125 3.42 -2.69 11.23
N LEU A 126 4.20 -2.96 10.18
CA LEU A 126 4.39 -4.31 9.65
C LEU A 126 5.31 -5.18 10.50
N TYR A 127 5.98 -4.61 11.51
CA TYR A 127 6.70 -5.39 12.52
C TYR A 127 5.74 -6.16 13.43
N THR A 128 4.60 -5.56 13.76
CA THR A 128 3.58 -6.15 14.66
C THR A 128 2.42 -6.77 13.90
N THR A 129 2.13 -6.27 12.70
CA THR A 129 1.05 -6.75 11.84
C THR A 129 1.62 -7.15 10.47
N PRO A 130 2.23 -8.34 10.36
CA PRO A 130 2.86 -8.77 9.13
C PRO A 130 1.83 -9.04 8.04
N ILE A 131 2.29 -9.07 6.79
CA ILE A 131 1.47 -9.46 5.64
C ILE A 131 1.64 -10.95 5.41
N THR A 132 0.54 -11.69 5.42
CA THR A 132 0.54 -13.12 5.09
C THR A 132 -0.30 -13.37 3.84
N LEU A 133 0.30 -14.01 2.84
CA LEU A 133 -0.39 -14.52 1.66
C LEU A 133 -0.41 -16.05 1.70
N MET A 134 -1.56 -16.62 1.35
CA MET A 134 -1.78 -18.06 1.38
C MET A 134 -2.26 -18.54 0.02
N THR A 135 -1.79 -19.71 -0.39
CA THR A 135 -2.27 -20.36 -1.61
C THR A 135 -2.20 -21.87 -1.50
N ASN A 136 -3.16 -22.55 -2.12
CA ASN A 136 -3.15 -24.00 -2.23
C ASN A 136 -2.48 -24.41 -3.53
N LEU A 137 -1.55 -25.36 -3.46
CA LEU A 137 -0.84 -25.90 -4.62
C LEU A 137 -1.05 -27.41 -4.71
N PHE A 138 -1.42 -27.87 -5.91
CA PHE A 138 -1.44 -29.29 -6.23
C PHE A 138 -0.01 -29.80 -6.46
N ILE A 139 0.38 -30.95 -5.90
CA ILE A 139 1.77 -31.44 -5.91
C ILE A 139 2.00 -32.73 -6.72
N GLY A 140 0.99 -33.18 -7.46
CA GLY A 140 1.09 -34.37 -8.33
C GLY A 140 0.49 -35.62 -7.70
N GLY A 141 0.18 -36.60 -8.55
CA GLY A 141 -0.38 -37.92 -8.21
C GLY A 141 -0.28 -38.85 -9.42
N GLU A 142 -0.26 -40.16 -9.21
CA GLU A 142 -0.22 -41.12 -10.32
C GLU A 142 -1.44 -40.91 -11.24
N VAL A 143 -1.20 -40.63 -12.52
CA VAL A 143 -2.25 -40.70 -13.54
C VAL A 143 -2.53 -42.17 -13.77
N THR A 144 -3.46 -42.74 -12.99
CA THR A 144 -4.01 -44.05 -13.31
C THR A 144 -4.71 -43.94 -14.65
N SER A 145 -4.02 -44.40 -15.69
CA SER A 145 -4.55 -44.48 -17.04
C SER A 145 -5.51 -45.68 -17.05
N GLU A 146 -6.82 -45.42 -16.94
CA GLU A 146 -7.86 -46.41 -17.28
C GLU A 146 -8.02 -46.56 -18.80
#